data_AF-A0A2E5KR00-F1
#
_entry.id   AF-A0A2E5KR00-F1
#
_cell.length_a   1.000
_cell.length_b   1.000
_cell.length_c   1.000
_cell.angle_alpha   90.00
_cell.angle_beta   90.00
_cell.angle_gamma   90.00
#
_symmetry.space_group_name_H-M   'P 1'
#
loop_
_entity.id
_entity.type
_entity.pdbx_description
1 polymer ?
#
loop_
_entity_poly.entity_id
_entity_poly.type
_entity_poly.pdbx_seq_one_letter_code
_entity_poly.pdbx_strand_id
1 'polypeptide(L)'
;MPEGEDEIVDAERIKLSALTQEDVDYEYTQRNPDDKEAQEGQGPIAIHALENLGTSDQGVVMFRKILKEQIQAVREGRDPIGIIRDPELARCVPTTAGMAIRDPRTNQVA
;
A
#
# COMPACT_ATOMS: atom_id res chain seq x y z
N MET A 1 25.02 0.46 18.50
CA MET A 1 23.78 -0.25 18.17
C MET A 1 23.23 -0.74 19.49
N PRO A 2 22.06 -0.29 19.97
CA PRO A 2 21.47 -0.96 21.12
C PRO A 2 20.97 -2.34 20.64
N GLU A 3 21.32 -3.36 21.39
CA GLU A 3 20.82 -4.72 21.22
C GLU A 3 19.36 -4.71 21.66
N GLY A 4 18.45 -4.66 20.67
CA GLY A 4 17.01 -4.63 20.88
C GLY A 4 16.49 -6.06 20.95
N GLU A 5 16.01 -6.41 22.13
CA GLU A 5 15.35 -7.68 22.45
C GLU A 5 14.24 -7.96 21.42
N ASP A 6 14.17 -9.22 20.98
CA ASP A 6 13.08 -9.78 20.18
C ASP A 6 11.78 -9.69 21.00
N GLU A 7 11.14 -8.52 21.03
CA GLU A 7 9.80 -8.37 21.59
C GLU A 7 8.84 -9.09 20.64
N ILE A 8 8.60 -10.36 20.98
CA ILE A 8 7.67 -11.25 20.31
C ILE A 8 6.35 -10.51 20.15
N VAL A 9 5.99 -10.24 18.90
CA VAL A 9 4.68 -9.69 18.51
C VAL A 9 3.62 -10.58 19.17
N ASP A 10 2.88 -10.00 20.12
CA ASP A 10 1.85 -10.71 20.85
C ASP A 10 0.84 -11.32 19.87
N ALA A 11 0.79 -12.65 19.83
CA ALA A 11 -0.06 -13.41 18.92
C ALA A 11 -1.55 -13.11 19.11
N GLU A 12 -1.97 -12.61 20.29
CA GLU A 12 -3.34 -12.12 20.49
C GLU A 12 -3.60 -10.80 19.77
N ARG A 13 -2.61 -9.91 19.69
CA ARG A 13 -2.73 -8.63 18.96
C ARG A 13 -2.83 -8.84 17.46
N ILE A 14 -2.13 -9.85 16.92
CA ILE A 14 -2.23 -10.24 15.52
C ILE A 14 -3.66 -10.72 15.20
N LYS A 15 -4.25 -11.57 16.05
CA LYS A 15 -5.61 -12.10 15.88
C LYS A 15 -6.74 -11.06 15.95
N LEU A 16 -6.46 -9.87 16.52
CA LEU A 16 -7.42 -8.77 16.59
C LEU A 16 -7.34 -7.85 15.36
N SER A 17 -6.33 -8.01 14.51
CA SER A 17 -6.24 -7.22 13.29
C SER A 17 -7.25 -7.71 12.26
N ALA A 18 -7.96 -6.78 11.62
CA ALA A 18 -8.89 -7.08 10.52
C ALA A 18 -8.20 -7.82 9.37
N LEU A 19 -6.88 -7.70 9.25
CA LEU A 19 -6.03 -8.43 8.30
C LEU A 19 -5.99 -9.96 8.53
N THR A 20 -6.39 -10.44 9.70
CA THR A 20 -6.35 -11.87 10.05
C THR A 20 -7.72 -12.52 10.24
N GLN A 21 -8.80 -11.75 10.13
CA GLN A 21 -10.15 -12.29 10.27
C GLN A 21 -10.64 -12.88 8.94
N GLU A 22 -10.61 -14.20 8.83
CA GLU A 22 -11.24 -14.95 7.74
C GLU A 22 -12.73 -15.19 8.06
N ASP A 23 -13.59 -15.10 7.03
CA ASP A 23 -15.02 -15.49 7.07
C ASP A 23 -15.90 -14.79 8.14
N VAL A 24 -15.77 -13.48 8.31
CA VAL A 24 -16.74 -12.68 9.08
C VAL A 24 -18.08 -12.55 8.33
N ASP A 25 -19.21 -12.76 9.04
CA ASP A 25 -20.54 -12.59 8.46
C ASP A 25 -20.81 -11.12 8.07
N TYR A 26 -21.63 -10.92 7.03
CA TYR A 26 -21.92 -9.61 6.45
C TYR A 26 -22.47 -8.61 7.48
N GLU A 27 -23.33 -9.05 8.39
CA GLU A 27 -23.87 -8.23 9.47
C GLU A 27 -22.78 -7.72 10.42
N TYR A 28 -21.75 -8.52 10.69
CA TYR A 28 -20.63 -8.10 11.51
C TYR A 28 -19.77 -7.06 10.78
N THR A 29 -19.46 -7.29 9.50
CA THR A 29 -18.70 -6.36 8.66
C THR A 29 -19.39 -5.00 8.52
N GLN A 30 -20.72 -4.97 8.38
CA GLN A 30 -21.47 -3.72 8.36
C GLN A 30 -21.35 -2.91 9.66
N ARG A 31 -21.26 -3.59 10.81
CA ARG A 31 -21.14 -2.95 12.13
C ARG A 31 -19.72 -2.54 12.46
N ASN A 32 -18.73 -3.17 11.84
CA ASN A 32 -17.31 -2.99 12.11
C ASN A 32 -16.50 -2.86 10.79
N PRO A 33 -16.76 -1.83 9.97
CA PRO A 33 -16.04 -1.66 8.70
C PRO A 33 -14.59 -1.21 8.95
N ASP A 34 -13.69 -1.63 8.05
CA ASP A 34 -12.28 -1.20 8.03
C ASP A 34 -11.91 -0.68 6.61
N ASP A 35 -10.62 -0.44 6.37
CA ASP A 35 -10.07 0.06 5.12
C ASP A 35 -10.52 -0.75 3.90
N LYS A 36 -10.71 -2.08 4.05
CA LYS A 36 -11.19 -2.94 2.98
C LYS A 36 -12.57 -2.51 2.50
N GLU A 37 -13.54 -2.40 3.41
CA GLU A 37 -14.91 -1.99 3.06
C GLU A 37 -14.94 -0.56 2.51
N ALA A 38 -14.10 0.33 3.05
CA ALA A 38 -13.96 1.70 2.58
C ALA A 38 -13.39 1.78 1.15
N GLN A 39 -12.47 0.88 0.78
CA GLN A 39 -11.89 0.81 -0.56
C GLN A 39 -12.83 0.11 -1.55
N GLU A 40 -13.37 -1.06 -1.20
CA GLU A 40 -14.25 -1.85 -2.07
C GLU A 40 -15.61 -1.18 -2.30
N GLY A 41 -16.13 -0.46 -1.30
CA GLY A 41 -17.41 0.25 -1.38
C GLY A 41 -17.45 1.38 -2.43
N GLN A 42 -16.30 1.83 -2.92
CA GLN A 42 -16.20 2.79 -4.03
C GLN A 42 -16.52 2.16 -5.40
N GLY A 43 -16.61 0.82 -5.45
CA GLY A 43 -16.83 0.03 -6.65
C GLY A 43 -15.52 -0.46 -7.30
N PRO A 44 -15.62 -1.34 -8.32
CA PRO A 44 -14.44 -1.95 -8.95
C PRO A 44 -13.46 -0.93 -9.57
N ILE A 45 -13.98 0.23 -9.98
CA ILE A 45 -13.20 1.36 -10.48
C ILE A 45 -13.82 2.62 -9.88
N ALA A 46 -13.03 3.35 -9.10
CA ALA A 46 -13.47 4.62 -8.53
C ALA A 46 -13.73 5.66 -9.63
N ILE A 47 -14.90 6.31 -9.58
CA ILE A 47 -15.29 7.35 -10.53
C ILE A 47 -14.86 8.71 -9.96
N HIS A 48 -13.67 9.18 -10.34
CA HIS A 48 -13.09 10.42 -9.80
C HIS A 48 -13.95 11.68 -10.00
N ALA A 49 -14.88 11.69 -10.96
CA ALA A 49 -15.81 12.79 -11.18
C ALA A 49 -16.85 12.95 -10.04
N LEU A 50 -17.03 11.94 -9.20
CA LEU A 50 -17.97 11.95 -8.06
C LEU A 50 -17.32 12.38 -6.74
N GLU A 51 -16.01 12.60 -6.74
CA GLU A 51 -15.27 12.94 -5.51
C GLU A 51 -15.39 14.42 -5.16
N ASN A 52 -15.50 14.70 -3.87
CA ASN A 52 -15.50 16.06 -3.32
C ASN A 52 -14.23 16.26 -2.48
N LEU A 53 -13.14 16.70 -3.12
CA LEU A 53 -11.84 16.85 -2.46
C LEU A 53 -11.82 18.08 -1.53
N GLY A 54 -11.42 17.87 -0.29
CA GLY A 54 -11.17 18.90 0.70
C GLY A 54 -9.72 19.36 0.73
N THR A 55 -9.40 20.29 1.63
CA THR A 55 -8.03 20.80 1.80
C THR A 55 -7.06 19.74 2.33
N SER A 56 -7.54 18.73 3.06
CA SER A 56 -6.75 17.58 3.51
C SER A 56 -6.27 16.70 2.35
N ASP A 57 -6.93 16.76 1.18
CA ASP A 57 -6.65 15.90 0.03
C ASP A 57 -5.57 16.46 -0.91
N GLN A 58 -4.81 17.46 -0.47
CA GLN A 58 -3.73 18.06 -1.28
C GLN A 58 -2.74 17.02 -1.81
N GLY A 59 -2.39 16.01 -0.99
CA GLY A 59 -1.53 14.91 -1.40
C GLY A 59 -2.12 14.08 -2.55
N VAL A 60 -3.43 13.81 -2.52
CA VAL A 60 -4.15 13.09 -3.58
C VAL A 60 -4.10 13.88 -4.89
N VAL A 61 -4.33 15.19 -4.83
CA VAL A 61 -4.26 16.07 -6.01
C VAL A 61 -2.85 16.09 -6.60
N MET A 62 -1.82 16.25 -5.76
CA MET A 62 -0.42 16.24 -6.18
C MET A 62 -0.04 14.91 -6.83
N PHE A 63 -0.39 13.80 -6.20
CA PHE A 63 -0.13 12.47 -6.71
C PHE A 63 -0.77 12.25 -8.09
N ARG A 64 -2.05 12.63 -8.26
CA ARG A 64 -2.76 12.52 -9.54
C ARG A 64 -2.11 13.35 -10.64
N LYS A 65 -1.60 14.54 -10.32
CA LYS A 65 -0.89 15.38 -11.28
C LYS A 65 0.41 14.69 -11.73
N ILE A 66 1.22 14.24 -10.78
CA ILE A 66 2.47 13.52 -11.07
C ILE A 66 2.18 12.28 -11.91
N LEU A 67 1.19 11.47 -11.54
CA LEU A 67 0.84 10.25 -12.25
C LEU A 67 0.44 10.52 -13.71
N LYS A 68 -0.38 11.55 -13.97
CA LYS A 68 -0.76 11.94 -15.34
C LYS A 68 0.46 12.37 -16.16
N GLU A 69 1.35 13.17 -15.58
CA GLU A 69 2.60 13.60 -16.23
C GLU A 69 3.50 12.40 -16.56
N GLN A 70 3.61 11.43 -15.64
CA GLN A 70 4.42 10.24 -15.84
C GLN A 70 3.83 9.30 -16.89
N ILE A 71 2.51 9.11 -16.92
CA ILE A 71 1.83 8.36 -17.99
C ILE A 71 2.13 8.99 -19.35
N GLN A 72 2.12 10.32 -19.43
CA GLN A 72 2.44 11.02 -20.66
C GLN A 72 3.92 10.85 -21.05
N ALA A 73 4.84 10.88 -20.08
CA ALA A 73 6.26 10.59 -20.33
C ALA A 73 6.46 9.20 -20.94
N VAL A 74 5.78 8.16 -20.41
CA VAL A 74 5.82 6.80 -20.99
C VAL A 74 5.33 6.80 -22.44
N ARG A 75 4.20 7.47 -22.71
CA ARG A 75 3.62 7.54 -24.07
C ARG A 75 4.55 8.18 -25.09
N GLU A 76 5.38 9.13 -24.64
CA GLU A 76 6.39 9.80 -25.45
C GLU A 76 7.71 9.03 -25.56
N GLY A 77 7.79 7.82 -24.99
CA GLY A 77 9.01 7.01 -24.97
C GLY A 77 10.08 7.53 -24.00
N ARG A 78 9.71 8.43 -23.07
CA ARG A 78 10.59 8.92 -22.01
C ARG A 78 10.45 8.05 -20.77
N ASP A 79 11.46 8.12 -19.91
CA ASP A 79 11.44 7.45 -18.62
C ASP A 79 10.63 8.26 -17.58
N PRO A 80 9.70 7.63 -16.86
CA PRO A 80 9.09 8.21 -15.66
C PRO A 80 10.10 8.48 -14.54
N ILE A 81 9.71 9.36 -13.63
CA ILE A 81 10.46 9.62 -12.40
C ILE A 81 10.69 8.30 -11.64
N GLY A 82 11.91 8.10 -11.16
CA GLY A 82 12.29 6.95 -10.32
C GLY A 82 12.70 5.69 -11.10
N ILE A 83 12.67 5.71 -12.43
CA ILE A 83 13.17 4.59 -13.23
C ILE A 83 14.70 4.65 -13.30
N ILE A 84 15.34 3.61 -12.78
CA ILE A 84 16.78 3.37 -12.86
C ILE A 84 16.98 2.17 -13.79
N ARG A 85 17.49 2.41 -15.00
CA ARG A 85 17.72 1.33 -16.00
C ARG A 85 19.10 0.69 -15.91
N ASP A 86 20.04 1.36 -15.26
CA ASP A 86 21.38 0.81 -15.02
C ASP A 86 21.27 -0.36 -14.02
N PRO A 87 21.65 -1.58 -14.43
CA PRO A 87 21.51 -2.76 -13.57
C PRO A 87 22.39 -2.72 -12.32
N GLU A 88 23.52 -2.01 -12.33
CA GLU A 88 24.38 -1.88 -11.16
C GLU A 88 23.80 -0.89 -10.14
N LEU A 89 23.03 0.09 -10.61
CA LEU A 89 22.34 1.05 -9.75
C LEU A 89 20.96 0.54 -9.30
N ALA A 90 20.30 -0.28 -10.12
CA ALA A 90 19.01 -0.90 -9.82
C ALA A 90 19.13 -2.12 -8.89
N ARG A 91 20.18 -2.18 -8.06
CA ARG A 91 20.34 -3.26 -7.07
C ARG A 91 19.26 -3.14 -5.99
N CYS A 92 18.75 -4.30 -5.58
CA CYS A 92 17.68 -4.39 -4.60
C CYS A 92 18.11 -3.73 -3.29
N VAL A 93 17.35 -2.73 -2.83
CA VAL A 93 17.57 -2.09 -1.53
C VAL A 93 16.78 -2.88 -0.49
N PRO A 94 17.43 -3.46 0.54
CA PRO A 94 16.71 -4.14 1.61
C PRO A 94 15.90 -3.10 2.38
N THR A 95 14.58 -3.27 2.40
CA THR A 95 13.65 -2.45 3.19
C THR A 95 12.96 -3.33 4.21
N THR A 96 12.94 -2.89 5.47
CA THR A 96 12.06 -3.47 6.48
C THR A 96 10.72 -2.74 6.42
N ALA A 97 9.68 -3.37 5.87
CA ALA A 97 8.32 -2.85 5.97
C ALA A 97 7.69 -3.41 7.26
N GLY A 98 7.10 -2.53 8.06
CA GLY A 98 6.85 -2.72 9.49
C GLY A 98 5.89 -3.83 9.96
N MET A 99 5.55 -4.83 9.15
CA MET A 99 4.84 -6.03 9.61
C MET A 99 5.28 -7.33 8.94
N ALA A 100 6.26 -7.33 8.04
CA ALA A 100 6.77 -8.55 7.42
C ALA A 100 8.16 -8.34 6.80
N ILE A 101 9.10 -9.21 7.13
CA ILE A 101 10.33 -9.37 6.34
C ILE A 101 9.95 -10.24 5.14
N ARG A 102 9.86 -9.61 3.96
CA ARG A 102 9.68 -10.34 2.70
C ARG A 102 11.03 -10.55 2.04
N ASP A 103 11.47 -11.79 1.90
CA ASP A 103 12.69 -12.09 1.16
C ASP A 103 12.44 -11.83 -0.34
N PRO A 104 13.17 -10.88 -0.97
CA PRO A 104 12.96 -10.53 -2.37
C PRO A 104 13.31 -11.67 -3.34
N ARG A 105 13.98 -12.74 -2.90
CA ARG A 105 14.35 -13.90 -3.73
C ARG A 105 13.30 -15.01 -3.70
N THR A 106 12.62 -15.18 -2.57
CA THR A 106 11.66 -16.27 -2.36
C THR A 106 10.21 -15.80 -2.36
N ASN A 107 9.99 -14.49 -2.24
CA ASN A 107 8.68 -13.87 -2.14
C ASN A 107 7.84 -14.33 -0.93
N GLN A 108 8.47 -14.97 0.05
CA GLN A 108 7.84 -15.49 1.27
C GLN A 108 7.88 -14.45 2.39
N VAL A 109 6.87 -14.54 3.27
CA VAL A 109 6.68 -13.69 4.44
C VAL A 109 7.26 -14.45 5.64
N ALA A 110 8.23 -13.87 6.34
CA ALA A 110 8.73 -14.39 7.62
C ALA A 110 7.90 -13.83 8.79
#